data_AF-A0A7J4UEA1-F1
#
_entry.id   AF-A0A7J4UEA1-F1
#
_cell.length_a   1.000
_cell.length_b   1.000
_cell.length_c   1.000
_cell.angle_alpha   90.00
_cell.angle_beta   90.00
_cell.angle_gamma   90.00
#
_symmetry.space_group_name_H-M   'P 1'
#
loop_
_entity.id
_entity.type
_entity.pdbx_description
1 polymer ?
#
loop_
_entity_poly.entity_id
_entity_poly.type
_entity_poly.pdbx_seq_one_letter_code
_entity_poly.pdbx_strand_id
1 'polypeptide(L)'
;MKASITDIIDTSKDLLVLGIFQEDEDMSYEFLNTLFAKELQEAIGLGMFKKTYGEVYPTKFAGLGYRRVLVLALGARDEMSLERVRRLMSKAVSYTKSYKFASFSTNILSLIENTGRFGSEELGRASAEGLLLSEYSFKKY
;
A
#
# COMPACT_ATOMS: atom_id res chain seq x y z
N MET A 1 8.07 7.44 12.58
CA MET A 1 8.27 6.06 12.07
C MET A 1 9.69 5.88 11.53
N LYS A 2 10.29 4.67 11.56
CA LYS A 2 11.58 4.35 10.90
C LYS A 2 11.30 3.58 9.60
N ALA A 3 11.96 3.94 8.51
CA ALA A 3 11.86 3.22 7.23
C ALA A 3 13.11 2.36 7.00
N SER A 4 12.92 1.19 6.40
CA SER A 4 13.97 0.28 5.95
C SER A 4 13.51 -0.41 4.67
N ILE A 5 14.44 -0.66 3.75
CA ILE A 5 14.17 -1.41 2.52
C ILE A 5 14.54 -2.86 2.77
N THR A 6 13.67 -3.78 2.37
CA THR A 6 13.90 -5.23 2.41
C THR A 6 13.45 -5.83 1.09
N ASP A 7 14.19 -6.80 0.58
CA ASP A 7 13.83 -7.49 -0.68
C ASP A 7 12.62 -8.40 -0.53
N ILE A 8 12.29 -8.76 0.71
CA ILE A 8 11.18 -9.65 1.07
C ILE A 8 10.20 -8.89 1.95
N ILE A 9 8.91 -9.20 1.76
CA ILE A 9 7.81 -8.72 2.58
C ILE A 9 8.01 -9.21 4.03
N ASP A 10 8.28 -8.28 4.95
CA ASP A 10 8.58 -8.57 6.36
C ASP A 10 7.30 -8.87 7.15
N THR A 11 7.08 -10.15 7.43
CA THR A 11 5.93 -10.70 8.18
C THR A 11 5.93 -10.38 9.67
N SER A 12 7.00 -9.79 10.21
CA SER A 12 7.05 -9.33 11.60
C SER A 12 6.27 -8.05 11.86
N LYS A 13 5.79 -7.35 10.81
CA LYS A 13 5.04 -6.11 10.95
C LYS A 13 3.58 -6.37 11.31
N ASP A 14 2.93 -5.37 11.92
CA ASP A 14 1.51 -5.48 12.28
C ASP A 14 0.60 -5.42 11.05
N LEU A 15 0.96 -4.60 10.06
CA LEU A 15 0.15 -4.29 8.89
C LEU A 15 0.91 -4.60 7.60
N LEU A 16 0.25 -5.27 6.65
CA LEU A 16 0.72 -5.36 5.27
C LEU A 16 -0.08 -4.38 4.40
N VAL A 17 0.61 -3.53 3.65
CA VAL A 17 0.00 -2.60 2.69
C VAL A 17 0.35 -3.04 1.28
N LEU A 18 -0.65 -3.36 0.48
CA LEU A 18 -0.49 -3.86 -0.88
C LEU A 18 -1.03 -2.83 -1.88
N GLY A 19 -0.29 -2.59 -2.97
CA GLY A 19 -0.75 -1.73 -4.07
C GLY A 19 -1.38 -2.52 -5.20
N ILE A 20 -2.39 -2.00 -5.88
CA ILE A 20 -2.90 -2.62 -7.12
C ILE A 20 -3.21 -1.55 -8.16
N PHE A 21 -2.65 -1.67 -9.36
CA PHE A 21 -2.97 -0.82 -10.49
C PHE A 21 -4.28 -1.24 -11.14
N GLN A 22 -4.89 -0.32 -11.88
CA GLN A 22 -6.13 -0.59 -12.60
C GLN A 22 -5.96 -1.66 -13.69
N GLU A 23 -4.78 -1.68 -14.32
CA GLU A 23 -4.41 -2.59 -15.40
C GLU A 23 -3.93 -3.96 -14.90
N ASP A 24 -3.71 -4.11 -13.60
CA ASP A 24 -3.31 -5.39 -13.02
C ASP A 24 -4.47 -6.39 -13.09
N GLU A 25 -4.16 -7.67 -13.33
CA GLU A 25 -5.15 -8.74 -13.29
C GLU A 25 -5.77 -8.87 -11.88
N ASP A 26 -6.97 -9.44 -11.78
CA ASP A 26 -7.62 -9.59 -10.47
C ASP A 26 -6.88 -10.59 -9.54
N MET A 27 -6.06 -11.46 -10.11
CA MET A 27 -5.30 -12.51 -9.41
C MET A 27 -3.83 -12.14 -9.11
N SER A 28 -3.45 -10.85 -9.17
CA SER A 28 -2.05 -10.43 -9.02
C SER A 28 -1.36 -10.83 -7.69
N TYR A 29 -2.10 -11.36 -6.72
CA TYR A 29 -1.60 -11.74 -5.40
C TYR A 29 -1.67 -13.25 -5.10
N GLU A 30 -1.88 -14.10 -6.11
CA GLU A 30 -1.87 -15.57 -5.92
C GLU A 30 -0.57 -16.08 -5.29
N PHE A 31 0.57 -15.50 -5.68
CA PHE A 31 1.89 -15.87 -5.16
C PHE A 31 2.04 -15.65 -3.64
N LEU A 32 1.24 -14.73 -3.08
CA LEU A 32 1.26 -14.38 -1.67
C LEU A 32 0.30 -15.27 -0.89
N ASN A 33 -0.94 -15.40 -1.37
CA ASN A 33 -1.94 -16.33 -0.82
C ASN A 33 -3.12 -16.48 -1.79
N THR A 34 -3.45 -17.72 -2.17
CA THR A 34 -4.56 -17.99 -3.11
C THR A 34 -5.94 -17.59 -2.60
N LEU A 35 -6.20 -17.74 -1.29
CA LEU A 35 -7.48 -17.32 -0.69
C LEU A 35 -7.60 -15.80 -0.67
N PHE A 36 -6.49 -15.10 -0.44
CA PHE A 36 -6.40 -13.65 -0.53
C PHE A 36 -6.78 -13.14 -1.93
N ALA A 37 -6.18 -13.73 -2.96
CA ALA A 37 -6.44 -13.35 -4.34
C ALA A 37 -7.94 -13.53 -4.71
N LYS A 38 -8.54 -14.65 -4.30
CA LYS A 38 -9.96 -14.93 -4.54
C LYS A 38 -10.88 -13.93 -3.83
N GLU A 39 -10.64 -13.62 -2.56
CA GLU A 39 -11.46 -12.62 -1.85
C GLU A 39 -11.32 -11.24 -2.49
N LEU A 40 -10.10 -10.85 -2.89
CA LEU A 40 -9.89 -9.55 -3.57
C LEU A 40 -10.65 -9.51 -4.90
N GLN A 41 -10.61 -10.60 -5.68
CA GLN A 41 -11.38 -10.73 -6.91
C GLN A 41 -12.88 -10.65 -6.66
N GLU A 42 -13.40 -11.33 -5.64
CA GLU A 42 -14.80 -11.25 -5.24
C GLU A 42 -15.18 -9.82 -4.82
N ALA A 43 -14.32 -9.14 -4.05
CA ALA A 43 -14.53 -7.76 -3.64
C ALA A 43 -14.58 -6.80 -4.83
N ILE A 44 -13.74 -7.03 -5.85
CA ILE A 44 -13.77 -6.27 -7.11
C ILE A 44 -15.05 -6.57 -7.90
N GLY A 45 -15.39 -7.86 -8.06
CA GLY A 45 -16.58 -8.30 -8.81
C GLY A 45 -17.90 -7.83 -8.19
N LEU A 46 -17.96 -7.75 -6.86
CA LEU A 46 -19.10 -7.21 -6.10
C LEU A 46 -19.10 -5.67 -6.03
N GLY A 47 -18.07 -5.00 -6.56
CA GLY A 47 -17.94 -3.54 -6.52
C GLY A 47 -17.64 -2.96 -5.13
N MET A 48 -17.27 -3.80 -4.15
CA MET A 48 -16.84 -3.39 -2.81
C MET A 48 -15.45 -2.74 -2.81
N PHE A 49 -14.65 -3.05 -3.83
CA PHE A 49 -13.36 -2.42 -4.06
C PHE A 49 -13.24 -2.05 -5.55
N LYS A 50 -12.76 -0.84 -5.82
CA LYS A 50 -12.49 -0.37 -7.17
C LYS A 50 -11.01 -0.06 -7.30
N LYS A 51 -10.39 -0.44 -8.41
CA LYS A 51 -8.97 -0.13 -8.71
C LYS A 51 -8.74 1.35 -9.07
N THR A 52 -9.62 2.25 -8.64
CA THR A 52 -9.54 3.69 -8.83
C THR A 52 -8.62 4.33 -7.79
N TYR A 53 -7.77 5.27 -8.20
CA TYR A 53 -6.74 5.87 -7.35
C TYR A 53 -7.25 6.26 -5.95
N GLY A 54 -6.55 5.78 -4.93
CA GLY A 54 -6.82 6.11 -3.55
C GLY A 54 -7.92 5.28 -2.90
N GLU A 55 -8.57 4.35 -3.60
CA GLU A 55 -9.50 3.41 -2.94
C GLU A 55 -8.76 2.51 -1.96
N VAL A 56 -9.46 2.10 -0.90
CA VAL A 56 -8.89 1.32 0.21
C VAL A 56 -9.77 0.12 0.49
N TYR A 57 -9.18 -1.07 0.51
CA TYR A 57 -9.84 -2.29 0.95
C TYR A 57 -9.11 -2.89 2.15
N PRO A 58 -9.63 -2.68 3.38
CA PRO A 58 -9.07 -3.25 4.58
C PRO A 58 -9.63 -4.66 4.83
N THR A 59 -8.75 -5.61 5.10
CA THR A 59 -9.15 -7.02 5.25
C THR A 59 -8.18 -7.74 6.21
N LYS A 60 -8.55 -8.94 6.67
CA LYS A 60 -7.76 -9.76 7.57
C LYS A 60 -7.70 -11.17 7.02
N PHE A 61 -6.49 -11.66 6.78
CA PHE A 61 -6.29 -13.01 6.28
C PHE A 61 -5.51 -13.88 7.25
N ALA A 62 -6.12 -15.03 7.54
CA ALA A 62 -5.43 -16.10 8.22
C ALA A 62 -4.31 -16.63 7.31
N GLY A 63 -3.08 -16.74 7.86
CA GLY A 63 -1.94 -17.34 7.18
C GLY A 63 -0.83 -16.38 6.74
N LEU A 64 -1.06 -15.06 6.73
CA LEU A 64 -0.02 -14.10 6.34
C LEU A 64 0.82 -13.55 7.50
N GLY A 65 0.52 -13.91 8.75
CA GLY A 65 1.24 -13.44 9.94
C GLY A 65 0.94 -11.99 10.35
N TYR A 66 0.34 -11.19 9.46
CA TYR A 66 -0.08 -9.81 9.77
C TYR A 66 -1.37 -9.77 10.57
N ARG A 67 -1.51 -8.75 11.42
CA ARG A 67 -2.78 -8.44 12.11
C ARG A 67 -3.83 -7.97 11.12
N ARG A 68 -3.41 -7.29 10.05
CA ARG A 68 -4.29 -6.76 9.00
C ARG A 68 -3.58 -6.60 7.67
N VAL A 69 -4.34 -6.64 6.59
CA VAL A 69 -3.90 -6.31 5.25
C VAL A 69 -4.71 -5.11 4.75
N LEU A 70 -4.04 -4.18 4.08
CA LEU A 70 -4.63 -2.99 3.48
C LEU A 70 -4.30 -2.97 2.00
N VAL A 71 -5.30 -3.11 1.14
CA VAL A 71 -5.12 -2.96 -0.30
C VAL A 71 -5.40 -1.51 -0.67
N LEU A 72 -4.47 -0.89 -1.38
CA LEU A 72 -4.57 0.48 -1.89
C LEU A 72 -4.60 0.44 -3.41
N ALA A 73 -5.65 1.02 -3.99
CA ALA A 73 -5.72 1.21 -5.43
C ALA A 73 -4.78 2.33 -5.87
N LEU A 74 -3.89 2.01 -6.80
CA LEU A 74 -2.88 2.92 -7.35
C LEU A 74 -3.41 3.76 -8.51
N GLY A 75 -4.57 3.39 -9.08
CA GLY A 75 -5.13 3.99 -10.29
C GLY A 75 -4.46 3.46 -11.55
N ALA A 76 -4.58 4.21 -12.64
CA ALA A 76 -3.90 3.89 -13.89
C ALA A 76 -2.38 4.18 -13.80
N ARG A 77 -1.57 3.35 -14.44
CA ARG A 77 -0.09 3.47 -14.43
C ARG A 77 0.38 4.77 -15.07
N ASP A 78 -0.30 5.20 -16.13
CA ASP A 78 0.02 6.39 -16.91
C ASP A 78 -0.24 7.71 -16.16
N GLU A 79 -1.17 7.69 -15.21
CA GLU A 79 -1.48 8.81 -14.33
C GLU A 79 -0.60 8.87 -13.07
N MET A 80 0.29 7.89 -12.86
CA MET A 80 1.13 7.85 -11.67
C MET A 80 2.12 9.03 -11.65
N SER A 81 2.18 9.69 -10.48
CA SER A 81 3.04 10.85 -10.22
C SER A 81 3.67 10.76 -8.83
N LEU A 82 4.80 11.45 -8.60
CA LEU A 82 5.44 11.50 -7.29
C LEU A 82 4.51 12.03 -6.17
N GLU A 83 3.56 12.92 -6.52
CA GLU A 83 2.54 13.39 -5.59
C GLU A 83 1.54 12.28 -5.21
N ARG A 84 1.15 11.42 -6.16
CA ARG A 84 0.36 10.22 -5.85
C ARG A 84 1.13 9.27 -4.94
N VAL A 85 2.43 9.09 -5.16
CA VAL A 85 3.30 8.29 -4.26
C VAL A 85 3.30 8.84 -2.84
N ARG A 86 3.52 10.15 -2.66
CA ARG A 86 3.46 10.81 -1.34
C ARG A 86 2.15 10.53 -0.64
N ARG A 87 1.02 10.76 -1.33
CA ARG A 87 -0.33 10.60 -0.78
C ARG A 87 -0.65 9.15 -0.42
N LEU A 88 -0.23 8.18 -1.24
CA LEU A 88 -0.40 6.75 -0.96
C LEU A 88 0.37 6.35 0.31
N MET A 89 1.62 6.79 0.42
CA MET A 89 2.43 6.55 1.62
C MET A 89 1.85 7.25 2.83
N SER A 90 1.34 8.47 2.68
CA SER A 90 0.65 9.16 3.75
C SER A 90 -0.59 8.39 4.22
N LYS A 91 -1.36 7.84 3.27
CA LYS A 91 -2.55 7.04 3.57
C LYS A 91 -2.21 5.77 4.34
N ALA A 92 -1.13 5.08 3.96
CA ALA A 92 -0.62 3.92 4.68
C ALA A 92 -0.26 4.26 6.14
N VAL A 93 0.45 5.37 6.36
CA VAL A 93 0.80 5.85 7.72
C VAL A 93 -0.43 6.23 8.52
N SER A 94 -1.34 7.03 7.93
CA SER A 94 -2.58 7.43 8.58
C SER A 94 -3.39 6.21 9.03
N TYR A 95 -3.53 5.20 8.15
CA TYR A 95 -4.21 3.96 8.49
C TYR A 95 -3.49 3.21 9.63
N THR A 96 -2.17 3.08 9.55
CA THR A 96 -1.34 2.46 10.59
C THR A 96 -1.61 3.10 11.95
N LYS A 97 -1.64 4.44 12.01
CA LYS A 97 -1.91 5.20 13.23
C LYS A 97 -3.34 5.08 13.74
N SER A 98 -4.33 5.23 12.85
CA SER A 98 -5.76 5.15 13.22
C SER A 98 -6.10 3.82 13.88
N TYR A 99 -5.43 2.75 13.46
CA TYR A 99 -5.61 1.41 14.02
C TYR A 99 -4.58 1.02 15.09
N LYS A 100 -3.75 1.98 15.54
CA LYS A 100 -2.73 1.79 16.58
C LYS A 100 -1.76 0.64 16.27
N PHE A 101 -1.48 0.40 14.99
CA PHE A 101 -0.41 -0.49 14.57
C PHE A 101 0.94 0.21 14.78
N ALA A 102 1.96 -0.53 15.21
CA ALA A 102 3.28 0.03 15.46
C ALA A 102 4.10 0.13 14.17
N SER A 103 3.83 -0.73 13.19
CA SER A 103 4.62 -0.83 11.97
C SER A 103 3.84 -1.42 10.79
N PHE A 104 4.30 -1.14 9.57
CA PHE A 104 3.76 -1.75 8.36
C PHE A 104 4.86 -2.11 7.34
N SER A 105 4.57 -3.08 6.47
CA SER A 105 5.35 -3.44 5.28
C SER A 105 4.56 -3.06 4.02
N THR A 106 5.24 -2.69 2.93
CA THR A 106 4.55 -2.35 1.66
C THR A 106 5.32 -2.79 0.42
N ASN A 107 4.61 -3.18 -0.64
CA ASN A 107 5.18 -3.44 -1.97
C ASN A 107 4.95 -2.31 -2.98
N ILE A 108 4.27 -1.22 -2.58
CA ILE A 108 3.83 -0.14 -3.49
C ILE A 108 5.01 0.47 -4.26
N LEU A 109 6.15 0.71 -3.58
CA LEU A 109 7.30 1.34 -4.23
C LEU A 109 7.90 0.44 -5.31
N SER A 110 8.03 -0.86 -5.05
CA SER A 110 8.51 -1.83 -6.04
C SER A 110 7.55 -1.93 -7.24
N LEU A 111 6.24 -1.94 -7.00
CA LEU A 111 5.25 -1.94 -8.07
C LEU A 111 5.36 -0.70 -8.97
N ILE A 112 5.58 0.47 -8.38
CA ILE A 112 5.73 1.73 -9.13
C ILE A 112 7.08 1.77 -9.86
N GLU A 113 8.16 1.33 -9.22
CA GLU A 113 9.48 1.25 -9.83
C GLU A 113 9.48 0.35 -11.07
N ASN A 114 8.78 -0.79 -11.01
CA ASN A 114 8.61 -1.71 -12.14
C ASN A 114 7.86 -1.11 -13.34
N THR A 115 7.23 0.06 -13.20
CA THR A 115 6.67 0.80 -14.35
C THR A 115 7.73 1.51 -15.18
N GLY A 116 8.96 1.66 -14.66
CA GLY A 116 10.07 2.37 -15.31
C GLY A 116 9.90 3.90 -15.35
N ARG A 117 8.85 4.46 -14.74
CA ARG A 117 8.55 5.90 -14.79
C ARG A 117 9.40 6.75 -13.84
N PHE A 118 9.85 6.17 -12.73
CA PHE A 118 10.58 6.86 -11.66
C PHE A 118 11.73 6.00 -11.17
N GLY A 119 12.86 6.63 -10.81
CA GLY A 119 13.98 5.93 -10.20
C GLY A 119 13.77 5.66 -8.70
N SER A 120 14.55 4.72 -8.14
CA SER A 120 14.48 4.36 -6.72
C SER A 120 14.71 5.56 -5.79
N GLU A 121 15.60 6.48 -6.17
CA GLU A 121 15.89 7.70 -5.40
C GLU A 121 14.67 8.62 -5.32
N GLU A 122 13.99 8.85 -6.44
CA GLU A 122 12.80 9.71 -6.51
C GLU A 122 11.65 9.12 -5.70
N LEU A 123 11.46 7.80 -5.80
CA LEU A 123 10.44 7.06 -5.04
C LEU A 123 10.77 7.05 -3.54
N GLY A 124 12.03 6.85 -3.18
CA GLY A 124 12.50 6.91 -1.79
C GLY A 124 12.25 8.29 -1.18
N ARG A 125 12.59 9.36 -1.90
CA ARG A 125 12.33 10.75 -1.49
C ARG A 125 10.84 11.04 -1.34
N ALA A 126 10.03 10.73 -2.36
CA ALA A 126 8.59 10.95 -2.33
C ALA A 126 7.92 10.16 -1.19
N SER A 127 8.36 8.93 -0.95
CA SER A 127 7.91 8.12 0.17
C SER A 127 8.24 8.76 1.51
N ALA A 128 9.52 9.14 1.73
CA ALA A 128 9.96 9.78 2.96
C ALA A 128 9.22 11.09 3.25
N GLU A 129 8.97 11.91 2.23
CA GLU A 129 8.15 13.13 2.34
C GLU A 129 6.71 12.80 2.76
N GLY A 130 6.08 11.80 2.12
CA GLY A 130 4.74 11.33 2.48
C GLY A 130 4.66 10.84 3.93
N LEU A 131 5.68 10.10 4.39
CA LEU A 131 5.79 9.66 5.79
C LEU A 131 5.90 10.86 6.74
N LEU A 132 6.80 11.80 6.46
CA LEU A 132 7.07 12.97 7.30
C LEU A 132 5.83 13.86 7.44
N LEU A 133 5.14 14.16 6.34
CA LEU A 133 3.94 14.98 6.34
C LEU A 133 2.80 14.35 7.13
N SER A 134 2.73 13.02 7.18
CA SER A 134 1.72 12.28 7.95
C SER A 134 2.01 12.21 9.44
N GLU A 135 3.24 12.52 9.84
CA GLU A 135 3.66 12.63 11.23
C GLU A 135 3.39 14.02 11.80
N TYR A 136 3.26 15.02 10.96
CA TYR A 136 2.99 16.39 11.39
C TYR A 136 1.61 16.50 12.05
N SER A 137 1.60 16.98 13.30
CA SER A 137 0.39 17.43 13.97
C SER A 137 0.71 18.71 14.72
N PHE A 138 -0.05 19.77 14.45
CA PHE A 138 0.08 21.02 15.18
C PHE A 138 -0.83 20.95 16.41
N LYS A 139 -0.24 20.74 17.59
CA LYS A 139 -0.95 20.56 18.87
C LYS A 139 -0.98 21.82 19.75
N LYS A 140 -0.60 22.97 19.19
CA LYS A 140 -0.59 24.24 19.92
C LYS A 140 -1.90 24.97 19.61
N TYR A 141 -2.49 25.59 20.63
CA TYR A 141 -3.88 26.08 20.74
C TYR A 141 -4.89 25.00 21.13
#